data_AF-A0A0P7GZF6-F1
#
_entry.id   AF-A0A0P7GZF6-F1
#
_cell.length_a   1.000
_cell.length_b   1.000
_cell.length_c   1.000
_cell.angle_alpha   90.00
_cell.angle_beta   90.00
_cell.angle_gamma   90.00
#
_symmetry.space_group_name_H-M   'P 1'
#
loop_
_entity.id
_entity.type
_entity.pdbx_description
1 polymer ?
#
loop_
_entity_poly.entity_id
_entity_poly.type
_entity_poly.pdbx_seq_one_letter_code
_entity_poly.pdbx_strand_id
1 'polypeptide(L)'
;MKRIVEASETIPNVEFSSSKRDAYEKTIRALQAVDAIDEDEGVHAITEWIVDRIEEKGKLPGSRDVRRQGAKITRGTGYEVRNDEWLGV
;
A
#
# COMPACT_ATOMS: atom_id res chain seq x y z
N MET A 1 8.68 -0.78 -1.37
CA MET A 1 8.62 -0.18 -2.73
C MET A 1 9.27 -1.02 -3.81
N LYS A 2 10.51 -1.52 -3.65
CA LYS A 2 11.23 -2.29 -4.69
C LYS A 2 10.36 -3.37 -5.37
N ARG A 3 9.80 -4.31 -4.59
CA ARG A 3 8.94 -5.40 -5.12
C ARG A 3 7.74 -4.92 -5.94
N ILE A 4 7.11 -3.81 -5.54
CA ILE A 4 5.96 -3.24 -6.26
C ILE A 4 6.40 -2.68 -7.60
N VAL A 5 7.56 -2.03 -7.65
CA VAL A 5 8.13 -1.48 -8.90
C VAL A 5 8.47 -2.63 -9.84
N GLU A 6 9.18 -3.65 -9.36
CA GLU A 6 9.52 -4.84 -10.14
C GLU A 6 8.26 -5.54 -10.68
N ALA A 7 7.22 -5.72 -9.86
CA ALA A 7 5.95 -6.26 -10.32
C ALA A 7 5.27 -5.34 -11.35
N SER A 8 5.35 -4.02 -11.20
CA SER A 8 4.75 -3.08 -12.16
C SER A 8 5.41 -3.13 -13.55
N GLU A 9 6.70 -3.45 -13.61
CA GLU A 9 7.46 -3.59 -14.85
C GLU A 9 7.04 -4.82 -15.67
N THR A 10 6.34 -5.79 -15.06
CA THR A 10 5.79 -6.94 -15.79
C THR A 10 4.52 -6.58 -16.57
N ILE A 11 3.94 -5.39 -16.37
CA ILE A 11 2.73 -4.96 -17.07
C ILE A 11 3.12 -4.13 -18.31
N PRO A 12 2.78 -4.57 -19.53
CA PRO A 12 3.06 -3.81 -20.74
C PRO A 12 2.37 -2.44 -20.76
N ASN A 13 3.09 -1.40 -21.17
CA ASN A 13 2.56 -0.03 -21.35
C ASN A 13 1.96 0.61 -20.09
N VAL A 14 2.36 0.18 -18.89
CA VAL A 14 1.96 0.82 -17.64
C VAL A 14 3.03 1.80 -17.18
N GLU A 15 2.64 3.06 -17.04
CA GLU A 15 3.48 4.06 -16.39
C GLU A 15 3.14 4.14 -14.90
N PHE A 16 4.13 3.83 -14.06
CA PHE A 16 4.02 4.08 -12.64
C PHE A 16 4.39 5.55 -12.34
N SER A 17 3.44 6.45 -12.58
CA SER A 17 3.64 7.90 -12.45
C SER A 17 4.15 8.33 -11.07
N SER A 18 4.84 9.47 -11.02
CA SER A 18 5.36 10.06 -9.77
C SER A 18 4.26 10.26 -8.72
N SER A 19 3.11 10.81 -9.12
CA SER A 19 1.97 11.01 -8.20
C SER A 19 1.42 9.72 -7.62
N LYS A 20 1.42 8.63 -8.39
CA LYS A 20 0.98 7.31 -7.91
C LYS A 20 2.03 6.72 -6.97
N ARG A 21 3.32 6.82 -7.31
CA ARG A 21 4.45 6.38 -6.45
C ARG A 21 4.41 7.08 -5.10
N ASP A 22 4.24 8.41 -5.09
CA ASP A 22 4.15 9.21 -3.87
C ASP A 22 2.99 8.76 -2.97
N ALA A 23 1.83 8.45 -3.56
CA ALA A 23 0.67 7.98 -2.78
C ALA A 23 0.89 6.58 -2.18
N TYR A 24 1.59 5.70 -2.90
CA TYR A 24 1.96 4.38 -2.39
C TYR A 24 2.98 4.51 -1.27
N GLU A 25 4.01 5.32 -1.45
CA GLU A 25 5.02 5.61 -0.42
C GLU A 25 4.40 6.21 0.83
N LYS A 26 3.48 7.18 0.70
CA LYS A 26 2.75 7.73 1.86
C LYS A 26 1.95 6.67 2.60
N THR A 27 1.36 5.72 1.87
CA THR A 27 0.61 4.60 2.49
C THR A 27 1.54 3.66 3.23
N ILE A 28 2.68 3.30 2.64
CA ILE A 28 3.70 2.46 3.29
C ILE A 28 4.25 3.17 4.54
N ARG A 29 4.63 4.44 4.44
CA ARG A 29 5.12 5.22 5.59
C ARG A 29 4.08 5.34 6.70
N ALA A 30 2.80 5.49 6.36
CA ALA A 30 1.74 5.52 7.37
C ALA A 30 1.60 4.16 8.08
N LEU A 31 1.76 3.05 7.37
CA LEU A 31 1.78 1.72 7.98
C LEU A 31 3.01 1.52 8.88
N GLN A 32 4.18 2.01 8.48
CA GLN A 32 5.39 1.98 9.31
C GLN A 32 5.26 2.81 10.60
N ALA A 33 4.51 3.91 10.54
CA ALA A 33 4.29 4.77 11.70
C ALA A 33 3.31 4.14 12.71
N VAL A 34 2.52 3.16 12.28
CA VAL A 34 1.69 2.34 13.17
C VAL A 34 2.55 1.20 13.68
N ASP A 35 3.49 1.54 14.56
CA ASP A 35 4.32 0.56 15.24
C ASP A 35 3.63 0.18 16.56
N ALA A 36 3.22 -1.09 16.68
CA ALA A 36 2.65 -1.59 17.91
C ALA A 36 3.51 -2.71 18.51
N ILE A 37 3.85 -3.76 17.76
CA ILE A 37 4.59 -4.93 18.31
C ILE A 37 5.44 -5.67 17.25
N ASP A 38 5.15 -5.58 15.95
CA ASP A 38 5.81 -6.40 14.90
C ASP A 38 6.39 -5.54 13.75
N GLU A 39 7.71 -5.67 13.54
CA GLU A 39 8.52 -4.93 12.56
C GLU A 39 7.92 -5.03 11.14
N ASP A 40 7.27 -3.95 10.69
CA ASP A 40 6.83 -3.78 9.31
C ASP A 40 5.77 -4.80 8.80
N GLU A 41 5.05 -5.54 9.66
CA GLU A 41 4.03 -6.51 9.22
C GLU A 41 2.99 -5.85 8.29
N GLY A 42 2.53 -4.65 8.65
CA GLY A 42 1.59 -3.89 7.82
C GLY A 42 2.17 -3.52 6.45
N VAL A 43 3.47 -3.23 6.37
CA VAL A 43 4.17 -2.95 5.11
C VAL A 43 4.29 -4.22 4.27
N HIS A 44 4.57 -5.36 4.90
CA HIS A 44 4.61 -6.64 4.21
C HIS A 44 3.24 -6.97 3.62
N ALA A 45 2.18 -6.90 4.44
CA ALA A 45 0.81 -7.19 4.03
C ALA A 45 0.32 -6.31 2.87
N ILE A 46 0.61 -5.00 2.89
CA ILE A 46 0.22 -4.13 1.77
C ILE A 46 1.08 -4.40 0.52
N THR A 47 2.36 -4.75 0.69
CA THR A 47 3.25 -5.06 -0.43
C THR A 47 2.80 -6.32 -1.15
N GLU A 48 2.52 -7.41 -0.41
CA GLU A 48 1.98 -8.64 -1.00
C GLU A 48 0.66 -8.36 -1.69
N TRP A 49 -0.27 -7.69 -1.01
CA TRP A 49 -1.57 -7.37 -1.62
C TRP A 49 -1.45 -6.57 -2.93
N ILE A 50 -0.51 -5.63 -3.03
CA ILE A 50 -0.28 -4.88 -4.28
C ILE A 50 0.27 -5.79 -5.37
N VAL A 51 1.27 -6.62 -5.06
CA VAL A 51 1.90 -7.54 -6.01
C VAL A 51 0.89 -8.56 -6.51
N ASP A 52 0.14 -9.19 -5.61
CA ASP A 52 -0.94 -10.13 -5.95
C ASP A 52 -1.96 -9.48 -6.88
N ARG A 53 -2.32 -8.22 -6.65
CA ARG A 53 -3.27 -7.50 -7.51
C ARG A 53 -2.70 -7.19 -8.89
N ILE A 54 -1.41 -6.92 -8.98
CA ILE A 54 -0.72 -6.74 -10.25
C ILE A 54 -0.72 -8.06 -11.02
N GLU A 55 -0.34 -9.16 -10.38
CA GLU A 55 -0.28 -10.50 -10.99
C GLU A 55 -1.68 -10.99 -11.41
N GLU A 56 -2.69 -10.82 -10.55
CA GLU A 56 -4.05 -11.29 -10.79
C GLU A 56 -4.79 -10.46 -11.85
N LYS A 57 -4.63 -9.13 -11.82
CA LYS A 57 -5.43 -8.22 -12.65
C LYS A 57 -4.66 -7.62 -13.83
N GLY A 58 -3.35 -7.83 -13.91
CA GLY A 58 -2.49 -7.24 -14.94
C GLY A 58 -2.51 -5.71 -14.94
N LYS A 59 -2.75 -5.08 -13.78
CA LYS A 59 -2.81 -3.62 -13.67
C LYS A 59 -2.42 -3.13 -12.28
N LEU A 60 -1.82 -1.94 -12.23
CA LEU A 60 -1.56 -1.25 -10.97
C LEU A 60 -2.88 -0.88 -10.27
N PRO A 61 -3.05 -1.20 -8.98
CA PRO A 61 -4.15 -0.68 -8.18
C PRO A 61 -4.27 0.86 -8.22
N GLY A 62 -5.46 1.36 -7.89
CA GLY A 62 -5.65 2.79 -7.68
C GLY A 62 -5.07 3.22 -6.33
N SER A 63 -4.52 4.43 -6.23
CA SER A 63 -3.98 4.96 -4.97
C SER A 63 -5.01 4.97 -3.84
N ARG A 64 -6.29 5.18 -4.17
CA ARG A 64 -7.39 5.11 -3.19
C ARG A 64 -7.62 3.69 -2.68
N ASP A 65 -7.50 2.69 -3.55
CA ASP A 65 -7.65 1.28 -3.15
C ASP A 65 -6.50 0.87 -2.22
N VAL A 66 -5.28 1.29 -2.56
CA VAL A 66 -4.08 1.07 -1.73
C VAL A 66 -4.26 1.69 -0.34
N ARG A 67 -4.74 2.95 -0.26
CA ARG A 67 -5.03 3.60 1.03
C ARG A 67 -6.10 2.88 1.83
N ARG A 68 -7.20 2.47 1.19
CA ARG A 68 -8.29 1.72 1.84
C ARG A 68 -7.80 0.39 2.40
N GLN A 69 -6.98 -0.33 1.64
CA GLN A 69 -6.39 -1.57 2.10
C GLN A 69 -5.42 -1.33 3.26
N GLY A 70 -4.57 -0.29 3.18
CA GLY A 70 -3.72 0.12 4.30
C GLY A 70 -4.52 0.40 5.56
N ALA A 71 -5.60 1.17 5.46
CA ALA A 71 -6.49 1.44 6.59
C ALA A 71 -7.12 0.17 7.18
N LYS A 72 -7.49 -0.80 6.33
CA LYS A 72 -8.02 -2.10 6.77
C LYS A 72 -6.96 -2.89 7.55
N ILE A 73 -5.73 -2.93 7.04
CA ILE A 73 -4.59 -3.59 7.71
C ILE A 73 -4.36 -2.95 9.08
N THR A 74 -4.27 -1.62 9.13
CA THR A 74 -4.07 -0.86 10.37
C THR A 74 -5.16 -1.10 11.41
N ARG A 75 -6.44 -1.07 11.01
CA ARG A 75 -7.54 -1.33 11.96
C ARG A 75 -7.52 -2.78 12.47
N GLY A 76 -6.95 -3.72 11.71
CA GLY A 76 -6.78 -5.11 12.11
C GLY A 76 -5.76 -5.32 13.24
N THR A 77 -4.80 -4.41 13.42
CA THR A 77 -3.80 -4.48 14.50
C THR A 77 -4.33 -3.93 15.84
N GLY A 78 -5.54 -3.39 15.87
CA GLY A 78 -6.12 -2.71 17.03
C GLY A 78 -5.73 -1.23 17.15
N TYR A 79 -4.96 -0.69 16.21
CA TYR A 79 -4.68 0.74 16.14
C TYR A 79 -5.90 1.52 15.63
N GLU A 80 -6.30 2.56 16.37
CA GLU A 80 -7.39 3.44 15.97
C GLU A 80 -6.87 4.52 15.00
N VAL A 81 -7.34 4.46 13.75
CA VAL A 81 -6.99 5.45 12.72
C VAL A 81 -7.99 6.60 12.74
N ARG A 82 -7.49 7.83 12.93
CA ARG A 82 -8.32 9.04 12.95
C ARG A 82 -8.67 9.50 11.54
N ASN A 83 -9.79 10.22 11.41
CA ASN A 83 -10.30 10.70 10.12
C ASN A 83 -9.38 11.73 9.43
N ASP A 84 -8.54 12.43 10.19
CA ASP A 84 -7.56 13.42 9.70
C ASP A 84 -6.21 12.78 9.32
N GLU A 85 -6.02 11.49 9.60
CA GLU A 85 -4.81 10.75 9.24
C GLU A 85 -4.84 10.27 7.79
N TRP A 86 -3.67 9.98 7.25
CA TRP A 86 -3.55 9.48 5.87
C TRP A 86 -4.38 8.22 5.61
N LEU A 87 -4.49 7.35 6.61
CA LEU A 87 -5.28 6.11 6.54
C LEU A 87 -6.72 6.28 7.05
N GLY A 88 -7.16 7.51 7.37
CA GLY A 88 -8.53 7.84 7.80
C GLY A 88 -9.59 7.75 6.70
N VAL A 89 -9.36 6.89 5.69
CA VAL A 89 -10.21 6.68 4.51
C VAL A 89 -11.29 5.62 4.74
#